data_AF-A0A538HJP4-F1
#
_entry.id   AF-A0A538HJP4-F1
#
_cell.length_a   1.000
_cell.length_b   1.000
_cell.length_c   1.000
_cell.angle_alpha   90.00
_cell.angle_beta   90.00
_cell.angle_gamma   90.00
#
_symmetry.space_group_name_H-M   'P 1'
#
loop_
_entity.id
_entity.type
_entity.pdbx_description
1 polymer ?
#
loop_
_entity_poly.entity_id
_entity_poly.type
_entity_poly.pdbx_seq_one_letter_code
_entity_poly.pdbx_strand_id
1 'polypeptide(L)'
;MVARQLRPERTVVLVLLAAGVLVLFWRPLLGVSAFSADDMTSLDAPWVEHAPPGYHPTNLALGDTVNYALPAEVVLRHALVRHHFPLWDPDVGLGTPLGASLTIPVLSPFHLLQLLFPLWYG
;
A
#
# COMPACT_ATOMS: atom_id res chain seq x y z
N MET A 1 -24.25 20.83 -25.23
CA MET A 1 -23.66 20.09 -24.11
C MET A 1 -24.66 20.15 -22.96
N VAL A 2 -25.53 19.15 -22.82
CA VAL A 2 -26.62 19.18 -21.82
C VAL A 2 -26.03 18.75 -20.48
N ALA A 3 -25.95 19.67 -19.53
CA ALA A 3 -25.59 19.35 -18.16
C ALA A 3 -26.63 18.37 -17.60
N ARG A 4 -26.22 17.11 -17.40
CA ARG A 4 -27.08 16.07 -16.84
C ARG A 4 -27.39 16.47 -15.40
N GLN A 5 -28.59 17.00 -15.15
CA GLN A 5 -28.99 17.37 -13.80
C GLN A 5 -28.96 16.14 -12.90
N LEU A 6 -28.13 16.21 -11.85
CA LEU A 6 -28.10 15.21 -10.81
C LEU A 6 -29.41 15.30 -10.03
N ARG A 7 -30.02 14.15 -9.76
CA ARG A 7 -31.22 14.08 -8.94
C ARG A 7 -30.93 14.64 -7.54
N PRO A 8 -31.87 15.34 -6.88
CA PRO A 8 -31.62 16.05 -5.64
C PRO A 8 -31.08 15.14 -4.53
N GLU A 9 -31.51 13.88 -4.47
CA GLU A 9 -31.00 12.88 -3.52
C GLU A 9 -29.50 12.62 -3.70
N ARG A 10 -29.00 12.58 -4.94
CA ARG A 10 -27.57 12.39 -5.23
C ARG A 10 -26.77 13.62 -4.84
N THR A 11 -27.33 14.80 -5.10
CA THR A 11 -26.71 16.07 -4.69
C THR A 11 -26.56 16.14 -3.17
N VAL A 12 -27.59 15.75 -2.42
CA VAL A 12 -27.53 15.71 -0.95
C VAL A 12 -26.46 14.74 -0.46
N VAL A 13 -26.38 13.53 -1.02
CA VAL A 13 -25.33 12.56 -0.64
C VAL A 13 -23.94 13.12 -0.94
N LEU A 14 -23.73 13.71 -2.12
CA LEU A 14 -22.44 14.30 -2.50
C LEU A 14 -22.04 15.46 -1.57
N VAL A 15 -22.99 16.32 -1.20
CA VAL A 15 -22.75 17.42 -0.26
C VAL A 15 -22.38 16.88 1.12
N LEU A 16 -23.08 15.86 1.61
CA LEU A 16 -22.77 15.23 2.90
C LEU A 16 -21.40 14.54 2.89
N LEU A 17 -21.05 13.86 1.80
CA LEU A 17 -19.72 13.26 1.64
C LEU A 17 -18.63 14.33 1.60
N ALA A 18 -18.82 15.40 0.83
CA ALA A 18 -17.86 16.50 0.76
C ALA A 18 -17.70 17.19 2.13
N ALA A 19 -18.80 17.46 2.82
CA ALA A 19 -18.78 18.01 4.17
C ALA A 19 -18.07 17.06 5.15
N GLY A 20 -18.35 15.77 5.08
CA GLY A 20 -17.68 14.74 5.88
C GLY A 20 -16.17 14.73 5.65
N VAL A 21 -15.72 14.77 4.40
CA VAL A 21 -14.29 14.84 4.05
C VAL A 21 -13.66 16.11 4.61
N LEU A 22 -14.30 17.26 4.44
CA LEU A 22 -13.79 18.53 4.94
C LEU A 22 -13.69 18.52 6.47
N VAL A 23 -14.69 18.00 7.19
CA VAL A 23 -14.70 17.95 8.66
C VAL A 23 -13.67 16.96 9.20
N LEU A 24 -13.57 15.77 8.61
CA LEU A 24 -12.68 14.71 9.10
C LEU A 24 -11.21 14.99 8.73
N PHE A 25 -10.96 15.55 7.55
CA PHE A 25 -9.62 15.72 7.00
C PHE A 25 -9.19 17.19 6.88
N TRP A 26 -9.79 18.12 7.64
CA TRP A 26 -9.41 19.53 7.56
C TRP A 26 -7.92 19.78 7.85
N ARG A 27 -7.32 19.09 8.83
CA ARG A 27 -5.90 19.29 9.19
C ARG A 27 -4.96 18.78 8.09
N PRO A 28 -5.13 17.55 7.56
CA PRO A 28 -4.37 17.11 6.39
C PRO A 28 -4.57 17.97 5.15
N LEU A 29 -5.80 18.41 4.89
CA LEU A 29 -6.12 19.29 3.75
C LEU A 29 -5.42 20.66 3.84
N LEU A 30 -5.14 21.14 5.05
CA LEU A 30 -4.37 22.37 5.29
C LEU A 30 -2.86 22.13 5.41
N GLY A 31 -2.38 20.89 5.23
CA GLY A 31 -0.97 20.53 5.38
C GLY A 31 -0.45 20.60 6.81
N VAL A 32 -1.34 20.64 7.81
CA VAL A 32 -0.98 20.73 9.24
C VAL A 32 -0.72 19.34 9.85
N SER A 33 -1.20 18.28 9.20
CA SER A 33 -0.94 16.89 9.58
C SER A 33 -0.90 15.98 8.35
N ALA A 34 -0.48 14.74 8.53
CA ALA A 34 -0.59 13.72 7.49
C ALA A 34 -2.01 13.12 7.40
N PHE A 35 -2.38 12.57 6.24
CA PHE A 35 -3.64 11.82 6.07
C PHE A 35 -3.55 10.43 6.73
N SER A 36 -2.35 9.84 6.71
CA SER A 36 -2.00 8.57 7.34
C SER A 36 -0.72 8.73 8.15
N ALA A 37 -0.56 7.95 9.23
CA ALA A 37 0.72 7.87 9.95
C ALA A 37 1.85 7.40 9.03
N ASP A 38 1.53 6.63 7.99
CA ASP A 38 2.51 6.18 7.00
C ASP A 38 2.99 7.31 6.07
N ASP A 39 2.21 8.39 5.87
CA ASP A 39 2.71 9.51 5.07
C ASP A 39 3.93 10.17 5.74
N MET A 40 4.07 10.06 7.06
CA MET A 40 5.26 10.53 7.77
C MET A 40 6.50 9.71 7.41
N THR A 41 6.36 8.42 7.10
CA THR A 41 7.50 7.60 6.65
C THR A 41 7.94 7.98 5.24
N SER A 42 7.04 8.54 4.44
CA SER A 42 7.35 9.07 3.11
C SER A 42 7.90 10.51 3.14
N LEU A 43 7.42 11.34 4.07
CA LEU A 43 7.85 12.74 4.23
C LEU A 43 9.17 12.86 5.00
N ASP A 44 9.35 12.07 6.06
CA ASP A 44 10.53 12.03 6.94
C ASP A 44 11.10 10.61 6.99
N ALA A 45 11.39 10.05 5.82
CA ALA A 45 11.98 8.72 5.70
C ALA A 45 13.30 8.63 6.51
N PRO A 46 13.39 7.79 7.56
CA PRO A 46 14.58 7.71 8.42
C PRO A 46 15.83 7.24 7.68
N TRP A 47 15.67 6.65 6.50
CA TRP A 47 16.76 6.23 5.61
C TRP A 47 17.26 7.32 4.65
N VAL A 48 16.68 8.54 4.66
CA VAL A 48 17.13 9.66 3.81
C VAL A 48 18.59 10.01 4.04
N GLU A 49 19.08 9.91 5.28
CA GLU A 49 20.49 10.17 5.62
C GLU A 49 21.45 9.16 4.98
N HIS A 50 20.95 7.99 4.60
CA HIS A 50 21.71 6.95 3.92
C HIS A 50 21.54 6.98 2.39
N ALA A 51 20.79 7.94 1.85
CA ALA A 51 20.61 8.05 0.41
C ALA A 51 21.93 8.44 -0.28
N PRO A 52 22.27 7.81 -1.43
CA PRO A 52 23.48 8.17 -2.17
C PRO A 52 23.40 9.61 -2.72
N PRO A 53 24.54 10.31 -2.91
CA PRO A 53 24.55 11.66 -3.43
C PRO A 53 23.80 11.77 -4.77
N GLY A 54 22.85 12.70 -4.86
CA GLY A 54 22.02 12.91 -6.06
C GLY A 54 20.85 11.93 -6.23
N TYR A 55 20.56 11.10 -5.22
CA TYR A 55 19.38 10.26 -5.23
C TYR A 55 18.10 11.09 -5.15
N HIS A 56 17.27 10.98 -6.19
CA HIS A 56 15.93 11.57 -6.24
C HIS A 56 14.94 10.49 -6.69
N PRO A 57 14.00 10.06 -5.83
CA PRO A 57 13.02 9.06 -6.23
C PRO A 57 12.10 9.64 -7.32
N THR A 58 12.11 9.03 -8.51
CA THR A 58 11.31 9.47 -9.66
C THR A 58 9.85 9.01 -9.58
N ASN A 59 9.58 7.96 -8.80
CA ASN A 59 8.23 7.46 -8.58
C ASN A 59 8.09 6.92 -7.15
N LEU A 60 7.45 7.71 -6.28
CA LEU A 60 7.19 7.35 -4.89
C LEU A 60 6.17 6.20 -4.76
N ALA A 61 5.37 5.93 -5.79
CA ALA A 61 4.39 4.85 -5.81
C ALA A 61 4.93 3.52 -6.37
N LEU A 62 6.20 3.47 -6.79
CA LEU A 62 6.80 2.23 -7.30
C LEU A 62 7.26 1.27 -6.18
N GLY A 63 7.13 1.70 -4.92
CA GLY A 63 7.59 0.93 -3.76
C GLY A 63 6.85 -0.38 -3.57
N ASP A 64 5.56 -0.46 -3.91
CA ASP A 64 4.72 -1.60 -3.55
C ASP A 64 5.23 -2.94 -4.10
N THR A 65 5.68 -2.97 -5.37
CA THR A 65 6.19 -4.21 -5.96
C THR A 65 7.52 -4.64 -5.32
N VAL A 66 8.42 -3.69 -5.10
CA VAL A 66 9.81 -3.95 -4.66
C VAL A 66 9.89 -4.13 -3.14
N ASN A 67 9.16 -3.33 -2.39
CA ASN A 67 9.22 -3.26 -0.93
C ASN A 67 8.18 -4.15 -0.25
N TYR A 68 7.12 -4.57 -0.97
CA TYR A 68 6.04 -5.36 -0.38
C TYR A 68 5.77 -6.67 -1.13
N ALA A 69 5.49 -6.64 -2.44
CA ALA A 69 5.03 -7.82 -3.17
C ALA A 69 6.11 -8.90 -3.35
N LEU A 70 7.29 -8.51 -3.85
CA LEU A 70 8.41 -9.43 -4.06
C LEU A 70 8.95 -10.01 -2.74
N PRO A 71 9.19 -9.21 -1.67
CA PRO A 71 9.62 -9.75 -0.39
C PRO A 71 8.64 -10.80 0.18
N ALA A 72 7.34 -10.52 0.14
CA ALA A 72 6.32 -11.43 0.63
C ALA A 72 6.34 -12.79 -0.10
N GLU A 73 6.54 -12.78 -1.42
CA GLU A 73 6.67 -14.01 -2.21
C GLU A 73 7.97 -14.78 -1.89
N VAL A 74 9.08 -14.07 -1.69
CA VAL A 74 10.37 -14.67 -1.29
C VAL A 74 10.26 -15.33 0.09
N VAL A 75 9.65 -14.65 1.07
CA VAL A 75 9.39 -15.20 2.41
C VAL A 75 8.52 -16.45 2.31
N LEU A 76 7.47 -16.42 1.47
CA LEU A 76 6.61 -17.58 1.24
C LEU A 76 7.41 -18.77 0.68
N ARG A 77 8.16 -18.56 -0.41
CA ARG A 77 8.96 -19.60 -1.05
C ARG A 77 10.01 -20.18 -0.10
N HIS A 78 10.72 -19.35 0.65
CA HIS A 78 11.71 -19.80 1.63
C HIS A 78 11.07 -20.63 2.76
N ALA A 79 9.92 -20.21 3.28
CA ALA A 79 9.23 -20.94 4.33
C ALA A 79 8.76 -22.32 3.84
N LEU A 80 8.19 -22.38 2.62
CA LEU A 80 7.75 -23.64 2.01
C LEU A 80 8.92 -24.61 1.78
N VAL A 81 10.06 -24.12 1.29
CA VAL A 81 11.29 -24.93 1.13
C VAL A 81 11.77 -25.49 2.47
N ARG A 82 11.55 -24.76 3.58
CA ARG A 82 11.89 -25.19 4.94
C ARG A 82 10.77 -25.98 5.63
N HIS A 83 9.71 -26.35 4.90
CA HIS A 83 8.53 -27.04 5.44
C HIS A 83 7.82 -26.29 6.58
N HIS A 84 7.91 -24.97 6.58
CA HIS A 84 7.25 -24.10 7.55
C HIS A 84 6.13 -23.31 6.88
N PHE A 85 5.06 -23.05 7.63
CA PHE A 85 3.96 -22.22 7.15
C PHE A 85 4.18 -20.76 7.59
N PRO A 86 4.41 -19.82 6.66
CA PRO A 86 4.73 -18.45 7.01
C PRO A 86 3.46 -17.67 7.35
N LEU A 87 3.32 -17.27 8.61
CA LEU A 87 2.23 -16.41 9.08
C LEU A 87 2.64 -14.94 9.18
N TRP A 88 3.94 -14.68 9.24
CA TRP A 88 4.52 -13.36 9.49
C TRP A 88 5.65 -13.12 8.51
N ASP A 89 5.63 -11.93 7.90
CA ASP A 89 6.72 -11.39 7.11
C ASP A 89 7.46 -10.34 7.98
N PRO A 90 8.73 -10.55 8.33
CA PRO A 90 9.50 -9.58 9.10
C PRO A 90 10.09 -8.44 8.25
N ASP A 91 10.13 -8.59 6.93
CA ASP A 91 10.91 -7.74 6.03
C ASP A 91 10.10 -6.53 5.52
N VAL A 92 8.77 -6.59 5.66
CA VAL A 92 7.86 -5.52 5.23
C VAL A 92 7.50 -4.59 6.39
N GLY A 93 7.94 -3.34 6.33
CA GLY A 93 7.67 -2.32 7.35
C GLY A 93 8.31 -2.66 8.70
N LEU A 94 7.48 -2.84 9.75
CA LEU A 94 7.89 -3.38 11.06
C LEU A 94 7.47 -4.85 11.25
N GLY A 95 7.16 -5.49 10.13
CA GLY A 95 6.58 -6.81 10.03
C GLY A 95 5.05 -6.78 9.85
N THR A 96 4.55 -7.74 9.07
CA THR A 96 3.14 -7.82 8.69
C THR A 96 2.62 -9.26 8.64
N PRO A 97 1.32 -9.50 8.92
CA PRO A 97 0.70 -10.80 8.69
C PRO A 97 0.68 -11.14 7.19
N LEU A 98 1.47 -12.14 6.80
CA LEU A 98 1.63 -12.53 5.39
C LEU A 98 0.31 -13.03 4.76
N GLY A 99 -0.50 -13.75 5.55
CA GLY A 99 -1.76 -14.35 5.09
C GLY A 99 -3.00 -13.43 5.12
N ALA A 100 -2.92 -12.28 5.78
CA ALA A 100 -4.05 -11.36 5.96
C ALA A 100 -3.86 -10.03 5.24
N SER A 101 -2.78 -9.88 4.46
CA SER A 101 -2.56 -8.71 3.62
C SER A 101 -3.65 -8.63 2.55
N LEU A 102 -4.47 -7.58 2.61
CA LEU A 102 -5.54 -7.31 1.64
C LEU A 102 -4.99 -6.82 0.30
N THR A 103 -3.78 -6.27 0.30
CA THR A 103 -3.13 -5.73 -0.90
C THR A 103 -2.27 -6.78 -1.62
N ILE A 104 -1.68 -7.72 -0.87
CA ILE A 104 -0.80 -8.77 -1.43
C ILE A 104 -1.15 -10.12 -0.79
N PRO A 105 -2.22 -10.78 -1.24
CA PRO A 105 -2.72 -12.01 -0.63
C PRO A 105 -1.92 -13.23 -1.13
N VAL A 106 -0.70 -13.41 -0.64
CA VAL A 106 0.20 -14.48 -1.13
C VAL A 106 -0.28 -15.90 -0.81
N LEU A 107 -1.17 -16.04 0.17
CA LEU A 107 -1.83 -17.33 0.48
C LEU A 107 -3.13 -17.54 -0.31
N SER A 108 -3.52 -16.61 -1.18
CA SER A 108 -4.68 -16.81 -2.05
C SER A 108 -4.42 -17.98 -3.01
N PRO A 109 -5.46 -18.77 -3.35
CA PRO A 109 -5.30 -19.89 -4.27
C PRO A 109 -4.75 -19.45 -5.63
N PHE A 110 -5.03 -18.22 -6.07
CA PHE A 110 -4.51 -17.67 -7.33
C PHE A 110 -3.01 -17.35 -7.25
N HIS A 111 -2.54 -16.78 -6.14
CA HIS A 111 -1.12 -16.50 -5.96
C HIS A 111 -0.31 -17.80 -5.77
N LEU A 112 -0.88 -18.81 -5.11
CA LEU A 112 -0.21 -20.11 -4.99
C LEU A 112 0.09 -20.77 -6.35
N LEU A 113 -0.72 -20.51 -7.38
CA LEU A 113 -0.42 -20.96 -8.74
C LEU A 113 0.83 -20.28 -9.32
N GLN A 114 1.15 -19.06 -8.89
CA GLN A 114 2.35 -18.34 -9.32
C GLN A 114 3.64 -19.00 -8.81
N LEU A 115 3.57 -19.80 -7.73
CA LEU A 115 4.72 -20.56 -7.24
C LEU A 115 5.27 -21.56 -8.27
N LEU A 116 4.45 -21.98 -9.23
CA LEU A 116 4.85 -22.84 -10.35
C LEU A 116 5.75 -22.14 -11.36
N PHE A 117 5.77 -20.81 -11.34
CA PHE A 117 6.56 -19.97 -12.24
C PHE A 117 7.75 -19.37 -11.50
N PRO A 118 8.80 -18.93 -12.23
CA PRO A 118 9.90 -18.19 -11.63
C PRO A 118 9.44 -16.85 -11.05
N LEU A 119 10.10 -16.38 -9.98
CA LEU A 119 9.82 -15.11 -9.29
C LEU A 119 9.76 -13.88 -10.22
N TRP A 120 10.53 -13.88 -11.30
CA TRP A 120 10.59 -12.74 -12.24
C TRP A 120 9.43 -12.68 -13.24
N TYR A 121 8.47 -13.59 -13.16
CA TYR A 121 7.30 -13.63 -14.05
C TYR A 121 6.07 -12.90 -13.45
N GLY A 122 6.15 -12.50 -12.18
CA GLY A 122 5.10 -11.78 -11.43
C GLY A 122 5.30 -10.29 -11.35
#